data_AF-A0AA85JJ26-F1
#
_entry.id   AF-A0AA85JJ26-F1
#
_cell.length_a   1.000
_cell.length_b   1.000
_cell.length_c   1.000
_cell.angle_alpha   90.00
_cell.angle_beta   90.00
_cell.angle_gamma   90.00
#
_symmetry.space_group_name_H-M   'P 1'
#
loop_
_entity.id
_entity.type
_entity.pdbx_description
1 polymer ?
#
loop_
_entity_poly.entity_id
_entity_poly.type
_entity_poly.pdbx_seq_one_letter_code
_entity_poly.pdbx_strand_id
1 'polypeptide(L)'
;MCQGNQFIRNVIGIIGIITIFSHIISATLWITYLLGWRINRKLKYATQNQNLNNNPPTGRRREVQLNENGVNIRQPNADVISRQKLIWPVCSLRMSTQLIIFSMEITYILGCCTDLMRLIYLSITGDDLRLLFSEWSCRIQIFLSFTTCDLSGWHFVFLCIERCYITLFPRKYYSMSHSSFGPALSMIIFAYTISVATNIFLLIPTQHVCYEFYSNPTVNSVKFLFTLIIL
;
A
#
# COMPACT_ATOMS: atom_id res chain seq x y z
N MET A 1 41.55 10.09 18.13
CA MET A 1 40.41 9.77 17.23
C MET A 1 39.14 10.30 17.89
N CYS A 2 38.40 11.14 17.18
CA CYS A 2 37.58 12.21 17.75
C CYS A 2 36.25 11.75 18.38
N GLN A 3 36.01 12.13 19.65
CA GLN A 3 34.72 11.94 20.36
C GLN A 3 33.51 12.45 19.55
N GLY A 4 33.68 13.48 18.73
CA GLY A 4 32.62 14.01 17.85
C GLY A 4 32.11 12.99 16.82
N ASN A 5 32.99 12.17 16.24
CA ASN A 5 32.57 11.14 15.27
C ASN A 5 31.81 9.99 15.95
N GLN A 6 32.14 9.68 17.21
CA GLN A 6 31.44 8.65 17.97
C GLN A 6 30.03 9.10 18.37
N PHE A 7 29.88 10.37 18.76
CA PHE A 7 28.57 10.94 19.09
C PHE A 7 27.63 10.95 17.88
N ILE A 8 28.09 11.43 16.73
CA ILE A 8 27.30 11.47 15.48
C ILE A 8 26.87 10.05 15.08
N ARG A 9 27.79 9.08 15.13
CA ARG A 9 27.49 7.67 14.85
C ARG A 9 26.42 7.10 15.77
N ASN A 10 26.50 7.35 17.07
CA ASN A 10 25.48 6.90 18.02
C ASN A 10 24.11 7.53 17.76
N VAL A 11 24.08 8.82 17.41
CA VAL A 11 22.84 9.52 17.05
C VAL A 11 22.20 8.90 15.81
N ILE A 12 22.97 8.62 14.76
CA ILE A 12 22.48 7.96 13.54
C ILE A 12 21.91 6.57 13.86
N GLY A 13 22.62 5.78 14.69
CA GLY A 13 22.14 4.46 15.14
C GLY A 13 20.81 4.54 15.89
N ILE A 14 20.67 5.48 16.82
CA ILE A 14 19.43 5.68 17.59
C ILE A 14 18.27 6.10 16.68
N ILE A 15 18.50 7.03 15.75
CA ILE A 15 17.48 7.44 14.76
C ILE A 15 17.03 6.24 13.94
N GLY A 16 17.97 5.40 13.51
CA GLY A 16 17.65 4.17 12.78
C GLY A 16 16.75 3.22 13.58
N ILE A 17 17.08 2.98 14.85
CA ILE A 17 16.28 2.11 15.73
C ILE A 17 14.86 2.68 15.89
N ILE A 18 14.73 3.98 16.17
CA ILE A 18 13.42 4.65 16.30
C ILE A 18 12.61 4.52 15.01
N THR A 19 13.27 4.65 13.86
CA THR A 19 12.64 4.49 12.55
C THR A 19 12.06 3.09 12.38
N ILE A 20 12.82 2.03 12.73
CA ILE A 20 12.31 0.65 12.68
C ILE A 20 11.04 0.49 13.52
N PHE A 21 11.05 0.97 14.78
CA PHE A 21 9.88 0.90 15.64
C PHE A 21 8.68 1.65 15.07
N SER A 22 8.91 2.84 14.50
CA SER A 22 7.85 3.63 13.87
C SER A 22 7.17 2.86 12.73
N HIS A 23 7.94 2.20 11.87
CA HIS A 23 7.39 1.41 10.76
C HIS A 23 6.68 0.13 11.23
N ILE A 24 7.16 -0.53 12.28
CA ILE A 24 6.43 -1.67 12.88
C ILE A 24 5.07 -1.23 13.42
N ILE A 25 5.02 -0.06 14.08
CA ILE A 25 3.77 0.52 14.57
C ILE A 25 2.86 0.89 13.39
N SER A 26 3.38 1.55 12.35
CA SER A 26 2.60 1.86 11.14
C SER A 26 2.00 0.60 10.51
N ALA A 27 2.80 -0.45 10.34
CA ALA A 27 2.37 -1.71 9.77
C ALA A 27 1.28 -2.40 10.60
N THR A 28 1.41 -2.41 11.94
CA THR A 28 0.39 -2.97 12.83
C THR A 28 -0.91 -2.15 12.78
N LEU A 29 -0.84 -0.83 12.69
CA LEU A 29 -2.00 0.04 12.48
C LEU A 29 -2.68 -0.25 11.12
N TRP A 30 -1.92 -0.45 10.05
CA TRP A 30 -2.47 -0.81 8.74
C TRP A 30 -3.11 -2.20 8.72
N ILE A 31 -2.47 -3.20 9.33
CA ILE A 31 -3.02 -4.55 9.46
C ILE A 31 -4.35 -4.52 10.23
N THR A 32 -4.37 -3.85 11.39
CA THR A 32 -5.59 -3.72 12.21
C THR A 32 -6.68 -2.94 11.48
N TYR A 33 -6.34 -1.87 10.76
CA TYR A 33 -7.27 -1.12 9.92
C TYR A 33 -7.89 -2.00 8.82
N LEU A 34 -7.09 -2.77 8.09
CA LEU A 34 -7.56 -3.66 7.01
C LEU A 34 -8.45 -4.79 7.55
N LEU A 35 -8.05 -5.41 8.67
CA LEU A 35 -8.83 -6.46 9.32
C LEU A 35 -10.15 -5.91 9.86
N GLY A 36 -10.10 -4.78 10.58
CA GLY A 36 -11.29 -4.09 11.11
C GLY A 36 -12.26 -3.67 10.01
N TRP A 37 -11.74 -3.16 8.89
CA TRP A 37 -12.55 -2.82 7.72
C TRP A 37 -13.25 -4.05 7.12
N ARG A 38 -12.55 -5.18 6.96
CA ARG A 38 -13.14 -6.43 6.45
C ARG A 38 -14.24 -6.96 7.37
N ILE A 39 -14.01 -6.97 8.69
CA ILE A 39 -14.98 -7.43 9.68
C ILE A 39 -16.23 -6.54 9.65
N ASN A 40 -16.05 -5.22 9.69
CA ASN A 40 -17.16 -4.28 9.69
C ASN A 40 -17.99 -4.36 8.40
N ARG A 41 -17.33 -4.62 7.25
CA ARG A 41 -18.01 -4.84 5.98
C ARG A 41 -18.84 -6.13 5.98
N LYS A 42 -18.28 -7.25 6.46
CA LYS A 42 -19.01 -8.53 6.60
C LYS A 42 -20.20 -8.40 7.54
N LEU A 43 -20.03 -7.70 8.67
CA LEU A 43 -21.10 -7.46 9.63
C LEU A 43 -22.23 -6.64 9.02
N LYS A 44 -21.91 -5.56 8.28
CA LYS A 44 -22.92 -4.76 7.55
C LYS A 44 -23.71 -5.59 6.54
N TYR A 45 -23.06 -6.45 5.75
CA TYR A 45 -23.76 -7.34 4.82
C TYR A 45 -24.64 -8.37 5.54
N ALA A 46 -24.16 -8.95 6.64
CA ALA A 46 -24.95 -9.90 7.44
C ALA A 46 -26.20 -9.24 8.06
N THR A 47 -26.05 -8.04 8.63
CA THR A 47 -27.18 -7.27 9.17
C THR A 47 -28.17 -6.85 8.07
N GLN A 48 -27.69 -6.49 6.88
CA GLN A 48 -28.56 -6.14 5.76
C GLN A 48 -29.37 -7.35 5.26
N ASN A 49 -28.73 -8.53 5.14
CA ASN A 49 -29.42 -9.77 4.79
C ASN A 49 -30.44 -10.22 5.84
N GLN A 50 -30.15 -10.04 7.13
CA GLN A 50 -31.11 -10.30 8.20
C GLN A 50 -32.32 -9.37 8.15
N ASN A 51 -32.11 -8.07 7.87
CA ASN A 51 -33.21 -7.12 7.70
C ASN A 51 -34.08 -7.43 6.47
N LEU A 52 -33.49 -7.95 5.38
CA LEU A 52 -34.21 -8.40 4.18
C LEU A 52 -35.00 -9.70 4.41
N ASN A 53 -34.48 -10.63 5.20
CA ASN A 53 -35.18 -11.87 5.53
C ASN A 53 -36.31 -11.65 6.55
N ASN A 54 -36.15 -10.68 7.47
CA ASN A 54 -37.19 -10.35 8.46
C ASN A 54 -38.29 -9.42 7.91
N ASN A 55 -38.03 -8.71 6.80
CA ASN A 55 -39.01 -7.92 6.06
C ASN A 55 -38.89 -8.23 4.55
N PRO A 56 -39.57 -9.28 4.04
CA PRO A 56 -39.60 -9.51 2.61
C PRO A 56 -40.17 -8.28 1.89
N PRO A 57 -39.67 -7.91 0.70
CA PRO A 57 -40.33 -6.90 -0.10
C PRO A 57 -41.73 -7.43 -0.42
N THR A 58 -42.73 -6.92 0.28
CA THR A 58 -44.13 -7.17 -0.05
C THR A 58 -44.32 -6.57 -1.43
N GLY A 59 -44.25 -7.43 -2.44
CA GLY A 59 -44.67 -7.14 -3.79
C GLY A 59 -46.16 -6.82 -3.76
N ARG A 60 -46.50 -5.57 -3.43
CA ARG A 60 -47.80 -5.01 -3.80
C ARG A 60 -47.58 -4.34 -5.14
N ARG A 61 -47.64 -5.15 -6.20
CA ARG A 61 -47.96 -4.70 -7.56
C ARG A 61 -49.31 -4.00 -7.44
N ARG A 62 -49.32 -2.70 -7.15
CA ARG A 62 -50.48 -1.87 -7.43
C ARG A 62 -50.51 -1.79 -8.95
N GLU A 63 -51.31 -2.64 -9.56
CA GLU A 63 -51.93 -2.29 -10.84
C GLU A 63 -52.48 -0.88 -10.65
N VAL A 64 -51.86 0.07 -11.34
CA VAL A 64 -52.46 1.37 -11.57
C VAL A 64 -53.62 1.07 -12.52
N GLN A 65 -54.78 0.74 -11.98
CA GLN A 65 -56.03 0.97 -12.68
C GLN A 65 -56.10 2.48 -12.92
N LEU A 66 -55.84 2.86 -14.17
CA LEU A 66 -56.10 4.18 -14.69
C LEU A 66 -57.62 4.36 -14.67
N ASN A 67 -58.15 4.91 -13.58
CA ASN A 67 -59.53 5.37 -13.56
C ASN A 67 -59.48 6.90 -13.69
N GLU A 68 -60.06 7.37 -14.79
CA GLU A 68 -60.25 8.77 -15.13
C GLU A 68 -61.00 9.52 -14.01
N ASN A 69 -60.62 10.78 -13.85
CA ASN A 69 -61.36 11.85 -13.19
C ASN A 69 -61.38 11.86 -11.66
N GLY A 70 -60.58 12.78 -11.11
CA GLY A 70 -60.75 13.24 -9.72
C GLY A 70 -59.47 13.83 -9.15
N VAL A 71 -59.31 15.15 -9.29
CA VAL A 71 -58.31 15.93 -8.56
C VAL A 71 -58.47 15.63 -7.07
N ASN A 72 -57.44 15.02 -6.48
CA ASN A 72 -57.24 15.02 -5.03
C ASN A 72 -55.77 15.34 -4.77
N ILE A 73 -55.52 16.63 -4.53
CA ILE A 73 -54.28 17.13 -3.96
C ILE A 73 -54.19 16.52 -2.55
N ARG A 74 -53.45 15.42 -2.42
CA ARG A 74 -52.97 14.93 -1.13
C ARG A 74 -51.54 15.43 -0.95
N GLN A 75 -51.37 16.31 0.03
CA GLN A 75 -50.09 16.70 0.60
C GLN A 75 -49.17 15.48 0.76
N PRO A 76 -47.89 15.55 0.38
CA PRO A 76 -46.93 14.54 0.80
C PRO A 76 -46.74 14.71 2.31
N ASN A 77 -47.25 13.73 3.08
CA ASN A 77 -46.98 13.59 4.50
C ASN A 77 -45.48 13.79 4.77
N ALA A 78 -45.16 14.88 5.46
CA ALA A 78 -43.81 15.28 5.86
C ALA A 78 -43.27 14.46 7.05
N ASP A 79 -43.77 13.25 7.30
CA ASP A 79 -43.47 12.46 8.50
C ASP A 79 -42.71 11.15 8.24
N VAL A 80 -42.13 10.97 7.05
CA VAL A 80 -41.16 9.88 6.78
C VAL A 80 -39.74 10.45 6.62
N ILE A 81 -39.44 11.55 7.32
CA ILE A 81 -38.12 12.19 7.35
C ILE A 81 -37.71 12.36 8.81
N SER A 82 -37.28 11.30 9.51
CA SER A 82 -36.46 11.46 10.75
C SER A 82 -35.96 10.17 11.41
N ARG A 83 -35.80 9.05 10.69
CA ARG A 83 -34.87 7.98 11.15
C ARG A 83 -34.03 7.41 10.01
N GLN A 84 -33.64 8.25 9.06
CA GLN A 84 -32.37 8.02 8.40
C GLN A 84 -31.30 8.18 9.47
N LYS A 85 -30.95 7.06 10.11
CA LYS A 85 -29.70 6.87 10.83
C LYS A 85 -28.66 7.64 10.01
N LEU A 86 -28.12 8.75 10.54
CA LEU A 86 -27.01 9.47 9.91
C LEU A 86 -25.83 8.49 9.92
N ILE A 87 -25.83 7.60 8.93
CA ILE A 87 -24.69 6.80 8.58
C ILE A 87 -23.81 7.83 7.88
N TRP A 88 -22.98 8.50 8.69
CA TRP A 88 -21.82 9.21 8.18
C TRP A 88 -21.22 8.34 7.07
N PRO A 89 -20.99 8.89 5.86
CA PRO A 89 -20.29 8.14 4.85
C PRO A 89 -18.98 7.73 5.51
N VAL A 90 -18.79 6.42 5.68
CA VAL A 90 -17.47 5.92 6.04
C VAL A 90 -16.63 6.28 4.83
N CYS A 91 -15.90 7.39 4.91
CA CYS A 91 -14.86 7.76 3.96
C CYS A 91 -13.73 6.75 4.13
N SER A 92 -14.04 5.50 3.81
CA SER A 92 -13.10 4.42 3.68
C SER A 92 -12.22 4.79 2.51
N LEU A 93 -10.91 4.80 2.75
CA LEU A 93 -9.94 4.83 1.67
C LEU A 93 -10.29 3.73 0.65
N ARG A 94 -10.06 4.00 -0.64
CA ARG A 94 -10.38 3.04 -1.70
C ARG A 94 -9.56 1.76 -1.49
N MET A 95 -10.17 0.60 -1.76
CA MET A 95 -9.52 -0.71 -1.57
C MET A 95 -8.20 -0.85 -2.36
N SER A 96 -8.12 -0.26 -3.55
CA SER A 96 -6.88 -0.21 -4.35
C SER A 96 -5.79 0.60 -3.67
N THR A 97 -6.09 1.80 -3.17
CA THR A 97 -5.13 2.62 -2.42
C THR A 97 -4.71 1.93 -1.12
N GLN A 98 -5.64 1.29 -0.42
CA GLN A 98 -5.34 0.49 0.77
C GLN A 98 -4.36 -0.66 0.45
N LEU A 99 -4.55 -1.34 -0.68
CA LEU A 99 -3.66 -2.41 -1.14
C LEU A 99 -2.26 -1.89 -1.49
N ILE A 100 -2.18 -0.74 -2.18
CA ILE A 100 -0.90 -0.11 -2.55
C ILE A 100 -0.13 0.32 -1.30
N ILE A 101 -0.79 1.01 -0.36
CA ILE A 101 -0.14 1.44 0.90
C ILE A 101 0.31 0.24 1.72
N PHE A 102 -0.51 -0.81 1.80
CA PHE A 102 -0.13 -2.03 2.51
C PHE A 102 1.09 -2.72 1.88
N SER A 103 1.15 -2.80 0.55
CA SER A 103 2.30 -3.35 -0.17
C SER A 103 3.56 -2.49 -0.01
N MET A 104 3.40 -1.16 0.05
CA MET A 104 4.47 -0.22 0.33
C MET A 104 5.04 -0.43 1.74
N GLU A 105 4.19 -0.55 2.77
CA GLU A 105 4.62 -0.81 4.15
C GLU A 105 5.35 -2.15 4.30
N ILE A 106 4.89 -3.22 3.65
CA ILE A 106 5.61 -4.50 3.65
C ILE A 106 7.00 -4.35 3.03
N THR A 107 7.09 -3.67 1.89
CA THR A 107 8.37 -3.40 1.21
C THR A 107 9.30 -2.58 2.10
N TYR A 108 8.74 -1.60 2.82
CA TYR A 108 9.50 -0.77 3.74
C TYR A 108 10.04 -1.56 4.93
N ILE A 109 9.24 -2.47 5.52
CA ILE A 109 9.72 -3.37 6.58
C ILE A 109 10.88 -4.23 6.07
N LEU A 110 10.79 -4.78 4.85
CA LEU A 110 11.89 -5.54 4.25
C LEU A 110 13.15 -4.69 4.04
N GLY A 111 13.00 -3.43 3.64
CA GLY A 111 14.10 -2.46 3.55
C GLY A 111 14.71 -2.15 4.92
N CYS A 112 13.87 -1.97 5.95
CA CYS A 112 14.32 -1.80 7.33
C CYS A 112 15.16 -2.99 7.82
N CYS A 113 14.72 -4.22 7.54
CA CYS A 113 15.43 -5.44 7.93
C CYS A 113 16.78 -5.63 7.22
N THR A 114 17.06 -4.89 6.15
CA THR A 114 18.27 -5.04 5.34
C THR A 114 19.17 -3.81 5.42
N ASP A 115 18.82 -2.73 4.72
CA ASP A 115 19.66 -1.53 4.65
C ASP A 115 19.73 -0.75 5.95
N LEU A 116 18.61 -0.59 6.64
CA LEU A 116 18.58 0.17 7.88
C LEU A 116 19.29 -0.59 9.01
N MET A 117 19.11 -1.91 9.10
CA MET A 117 19.87 -2.76 10.01
C MET A 117 21.37 -2.72 9.73
N ARG A 118 21.79 -2.72 8.45
CA ARG A 118 23.20 -2.51 8.07
C ARG A 118 23.72 -1.16 8.54
N LEU A 119 22.96 -0.08 8.32
CA LEU A 119 23.37 1.27 8.70
C LEU A 119 23.46 1.46 10.22
N ILE A 120 22.50 0.91 10.98
CA ILE A 120 22.53 0.91 12.45
C ILE A 120 23.77 0.15 12.94
N TYR A 121 24.01 -1.04 12.39
CA TYR A 121 25.14 -1.86 12.78
C TYR A 121 26.47 -1.14 12.48
N LEU A 122 26.68 -0.67 11.25
CA LEU A 122 27.86 0.11 10.85
C LEU A 122 28.05 1.35 11.73
N SER A 123 26.96 2.03 12.10
CA SER A 123 27.02 3.20 12.97
C SER A 123 27.52 2.82 14.36
N ILE A 124 27.04 1.71 14.95
CA ILE A 124 27.36 1.30 16.32
C ILE A 124 28.75 0.62 16.41
N THR A 125 29.03 -0.38 15.59
CA THR A 125 30.27 -1.19 15.67
C THR A 125 31.39 -0.59 14.83
N GLY A 126 31.07 -0.08 13.65
CA GLY A 126 32.06 0.46 12.70
C GLY A 126 32.44 -0.51 11.60
N ASP A 127 31.95 -1.74 11.70
CA ASP A 127 32.15 -2.79 10.70
C ASP A 127 30.91 -2.92 9.81
N ASP A 128 31.08 -3.20 8.53
CA ASP A 128 29.93 -3.44 7.64
C ASP A 128 29.35 -4.84 7.91
N LEU A 129 28.05 -4.89 8.26
CA LEU A 129 27.27 -6.11 8.49
C LEU A 129 27.41 -7.12 7.34
N ARG A 130 27.66 -6.64 6.12
CA ARG A 130 27.85 -7.47 4.92
C ARG A 130 29.09 -8.37 5.01
N LEU A 131 30.14 -7.91 5.68
CA LEU A 131 31.43 -8.60 5.75
C LEU A 131 31.51 -9.62 6.91
N LEU A 132 30.54 -9.58 7.82
CA LEU A 132 30.51 -10.43 9.01
C LEU A 132 29.90 -11.83 8.77
N PHE A 133 29.13 -11.98 7.70
CA PHE A 133 28.43 -13.23 7.39
C PHE A 133 28.98 -13.88 6.11
N SER A 134 28.35 -14.99 5.72
CA SER A 134 28.66 -15.69 4.47
C SER A 134 28.45 -14.78 3.24
N GLU A 135 29.17 -15.07 2.16
CA GLU A 135 29.04 -14.39 0.87
C GLU A 135 27.59 -14.36 0.36
N TRP A 136 26.85 -15.47 0.56
CA TRP A 136 25.44 -15.58 0.20
C TRP A 136 24.55 -14.65 1.02
N SER A 137 24.83 -14.49 2.32
CA SER A 137 24.11 -13.56 3.19
C SER A 137 24.29 -12.11 2.71
N CYS A 138 25.52 -11.73 2.34
CA CYS A 138 25.81 -10.43 1.77
C CYS A 138 25.06 -10.21 0.44
N ARG A 139 25.10 -11.19 -0.48
CA ARG A 139 24.40 -11.11 -1.78
C ARG A 139 22.89 -10.94 -1.61
N ILE A 140 22.27 -11.72 -0.70
CA ILE A 140 20.84 -11.62 -0.40
C ILE A 140 20.50 -10.26 0.20
N GLN A 141 21.31 -9.75 1.14
CA GLN A 141 21.10 -8.42 1.72
C GLN A 141 21.15 -7.31 0.67
N ILE A 142 22.16 -7.35 -0.22
CA ILE A 142 22.30 -6.38 -1.32
C ILE A 142 21.11 -6.50 -2.28
N PHE A 143 20.77 -7.71 -2.71
CA PHE A 143 19.65 -7.96 -3.60
C PHE A 143 18.32 -7.42 -3.03
N LEU A 144 18.03 -7.70 -1.75
CA LEU A 144 16.82 -7.22 -1.09
C LEU A 144 16.83 -5.70 -0.92
N SER A 145 17.96 -5.10 -0.54
CA SER A 145 18.14 -3.64 -0.46
C SER A 145 17.79 -2.95 -1.79
N PHE A 146 18.42 -3.37 -2.89
CA PHE A 146 18.15 -2.78 -4.21
C PHE A 146 16.70 -3.03 -4.68
N THR A 147 16.18 -4.23 -4.45
CA THR A 147 14.81 -4.57 -4.87
C THR A 147 13.77 -3.77 -4.07
N THR A 148 13.97 -3.59 -2.76
CA THR A 148 13.05 -2.81 -1.90
C THR A 148 13.09 -1.32 -2.23
N CYS A 149 14.26 -0.77 -2.56
CA CYS A 149 14.40 0.59 -3.05
C CYS A 149 13.64 0.80 -4.37
N ASP A 150 13.88 -0.06 -5.37
CA ASP A 150 13.19 0.02 -6.66
C ASP A 150 11.67 -0.09 -6.48
N LEU A 151 11.20 -1.05 -5.66
CA LEU A 151 9.79 -1.22 -5.34
C LEU A 151 9.15 0.01 -4.68
N SER A 152 9.82 0.60 -3.69
CA SER A 152 9.31 1.80 -3.02
C SER A 152 9.06 2.96 -3.99
N GLY A 153 9.92 3.11 -5.00
CA GLY A 153 9.73 4.08 -6.08
C GLY A 153 8.48 3.79 -6.91
N TRP A 154 8.29 2.53 -7.30
CA TRP A 154 7.09 2.10 -8.02
C TRP A 154 5.80 2.29 -7.22
N HIS A 155 5.80 2.01 -5.91
CA HIS A 155 4.63 2.26 -5.06
C HIS A 155 4.23 3.74 -5.05
N PHE A 156 5.20 4.65 -5.00
CA PHE A 156 4.94 6.08 -5.06
C PHE A 156 4.34 6.50 -6.42
N VAL A 157 4.92 6.01 -7.53
CA VAL A 157 4.40 6.24 -8.89
C VAL A 157 2.96 5.74 -9.01
N PHE A 158 2.63 4.56 -8.49
CA PHE A 158 1.27 4.03 -8.51
C PHE A 158 0.28 4.87 -7.70
N LEU A 159 0.69 5.40 -6.55
CA LEU A 159 -0.13 6.34 -5.78
C LEU A 159 -0.38 7.64 -6.58
N CYS A 160 0.64 8.17 -7.24
CA CYS A 160 0.51 9.36 -8.08
C CYS A 160 -0.43 9.13 -9.27
N ILE A 161 -0.26 8.02 -10.01
CA ILE A 161 -1.13 7.65 -11.13
C ILE A 161 -2.57 7.47 -10.67
N GLU A 162 -2.79 6.75 -9.55
CA GLU A 162 -4.13 6.54 -9.01
C GLU A 162 -4.81 7.86 -8.64
N ARG A 163 -4.08 8.77 -7.96
CA ARG A 163 -4.61 10.07 -7.57
C ARG A 163 -4.87 10.98 -8.77
N CYS A 164 -3.97 11.00 -9.75
CA CYS A 164 -4.15 11.74 -10.99
C CYS A 164 -5.38 11.26 -11.76
N TYR A 165 -5.54 9.93 -11.90
CA TYR A 165 -6.69 9.33 -12.56
C TYR A 165 -8.02 9.68 -11.88
N ILE A 166 -8.06 9.63 -10.54
CA ILE A 166 -9.25 10.00 -9.76
C ILE A 166 -9.60 11.49 -9.94
N THR A 167 -8.61 12.37 -9.94
CA THR A 167 -8.83 13.82 -10.09
C THR A 167 -9.27 14.18 -11.51
N LEU A 168 -8.71 13.55 -12.55
CA LEU A 168 -9.02 13.83 -13.95
C LEU A 168 -10.39 13.30 -14.38
N PHE A 169 -10.85 12.17 -13.83
CA PHE A 169 -12.10 11.52 -14.24
C PHE A 169 -13.11 11.33 -13.08
N PRO A 170 -13.69 12.42 -12.54
CA PRO A 170 -14.55 12.35 -11.37
C PRO A 170 -15.97 11.79 -11.61
N ARG A 171 -16.42 11.50 -12.85
CA ARG A 171 -17.82 11.11 -13.14
C ARG A 171 -18.02 9.78 -13.90
N LYS A 172 -19.07 9.06 -13.47
CA LYS A 172 -19.69 7.79 -13.92
C LYS A 172 -18.93 6.47 -13.67
N TYR A 173 -17.62 6.35 -13.91
CA TYR A 173 -16.88 5.13 -13.49
C TYR A 173 -16.57 5.11 -11.98
N TYR A 174 -16.71 6.27 -11.32
CA TYR A 174 -16.44 6.53 -9.92
C TYR A 174 -17.30 5.69 -8.94
N SER A 175 -18.54 5.34 -9.30
CA SER A 175 -19.45 4.57 -8.42
C SER A 175 -19.47 3.06 -8.69
N MET A 176 -19.13 2.59 -9.89
CA MET A 176 -19.24 1.17 -10.25
C MET A 176 -18.04 0.31 -9.78
N SER A 177 -16.92 0.92 -9.38
CA SER A 177 -15.64 0.20 -9.21
C SER A 177 -14.96 0.42 -7.86
N HIS A 178 -15.74 0.64 -6.78
CA HIS A 178 -15.19 0.70 -5.43
C HIS A 178 -14.64 -0.65 -4.93
N SER A 179 -15.00 -1.77 -5.57
CA SER A 179 -14.61 -3.13 -5.17
C SER A 179 -13.54 -3.79 -6.06
N SER A 180 -13.21 -3.23 -7.23
CA SER A 180 -12.25 -3.86 -8.14
C SER A 180 -10.82 -3.70 -7.62
N PHE A 181 -10.26 -4.75 -7.02
CA PHE A 181 -8.85 -4.77 -6.61
C PHE A 181 -7.92 -5.28 -7.73
N GLY A 182 -8.47 -5.92 -8.77
CA GLY A 182 -7.72 -6.58 -9.85
C GLY A 182 -6.69 -5.70 -10.55
N PRO A 183 -7.04 -4.48 -11.02
CA PRO A 183 -6.09 -3.62 -11.71
C PRO A 183 -4.92 -3.18 -10.81
N ALA A 184 -5.20 -2.82 -9.55
CA ALA A 184 -4.16 -2.44 -8.59
C ALA A 184 -3.24 -3.63 -8.26
N LEU A 185 -3.81 -4.82 -8.06
CA LEU A 185 -3.02 -6.03 -7.83
C LEU A 185 -2.14 -6.37 -9.04
N SER A 186 -2.67 -6.24 -10.26
CA SER A 186 -1.92 -6.47 -11.50
C SER A 186 -0.74 -5.51 -11.63
N MET A 187 -0.92 -4.21 -11.33
CA MET A 187 0.16 -3.22 -11.35
C MET A 187 1.24 -3.56 -10.32
N ILE A 188 0.86 -3.93 -9.10
CA ILE A 188 1.80 -4.34 -8.06
C ILE A 188 2.60 -5.57 -8.49
N ILE A 189 1.93 -6.64 -8.97
CA ILE A 189 2.62 -7.86 -9.43
C ILE A 189 3.61 -7.52 -10.54
N PHE A 190 3.20 -6.70 -11.51
CA PHE A 190 4.06 -6.26 -12.61
C PHE A 190 5.31 -5.52 -12.12
N ALA A 191 5.18 -4.54 -11.22
CA ALA A 191 6.34 -3.87 -10.63
C ALA A 191 7.27 -4.83 -9.89
N TYR A 192 6.72 -5.77 -9.12
CA TYR A 192 7.53 -6.78 -8.43
C TYR A 192 8.31 -7.65 -9.40
N THR A 193 7.68 -8.09 -10.50
CA THR A 193 8.38 -8.90 -11.51
C THR A 193 9.50 -8.12 -12.18
N ILE A 194 9.27 -6.85 -12.55
CA ILE A 194 10.31 -6.00 -13.14
C ILE A 194 11.45 -5.76 -12.16
N SER A 195 11.15 -5.33 -10.93
CA SER A 195 12.18 -5.05 -9.92
C SER A 195 13.02 -6.28 -9.57
N VAL A 196 12.42 -7.47 -9.54
CA VAL A 196 13.19 -8.71 -9.33
C VAL A 196 14.04 -9.03 -10.56
N ALA A 197 13.47 -8.94 -11.76
CA ALA A 197 14.19 -9.24 -13.01
C ALA A 197 15.39 -8.31 -13.22
N THR A 198 15.24 -7.01 -12.93
CA THR A 198 16.34 -6.04 -13.07
C THR A 198 17.45 -6.26 -12.06
N ASN A 199 17.18 -6.86 -10.90
CA ASN A 199 18.15 -7.05 -9.82
C ASN A 199 18.72 -8.47 -9.72
N ILE A 200 18.19 -9.44 -10.49
CA ILE A 200 18.59 -10.85 -10.41
C ILE A 200 20.10 -11.07 -10.65
N PHE A 201 20.74 -10.19 -11.42
CA PHE A 201 22.18 -10.26 -11.70
C PHE A 201 23.04 -10.17 -10.42
N LEU A 202 22.54 -9.54 -9.35
CA LEU A 202 23.24 -9.40 -8.06
C LEU A 202 23.43 -10.75 -7.35
N LEU A 203 22.61 -11.75 -7.69
CA LEU A 203 22.69 -13.10 -7.14
C LEU A 203 23.66 -14.00 -7.91
N ILE A 204 24.24 -13.54 -9.02
CA ILE A 204 25.16 -14.34 -9.83
C ILE A 204 26.54 -14.40 -9.13
N PRO A 205 27.05 -15.60 -8.81
CA PRO A 205 28.28 -15.76 -8.02
C PRO A 205 29.54 -15.32 -8.75
N THR A 206 29.50 -15.19 -10.08
CA THR A 206 30.66 -14.77 -10.89
C THR A 206 31.04 -13.29 -10.70
N GLN A 207 30.16 -12.47 -10.10
CA GLN A 207 30.44 -11.06 -9.83
C GLN A 207 30.90 -10.84 -8.40
N HIS A 208 31.95 -10.06 -8.21
CA HIS A 208 32.48 -9.67 -6.89
C HIS A 208 31.63 -8.55 -6.25
N VAL A 209 30.40 -8.88 -5.87
CA VAL A 209 29.39 -7.91 -5.38
C VAL A 209 29.62 -7.53 -3.90
N CYS A 210 30.31 -8.37 -3.12
CA CYS A 210 30.50 -8.20 -1.68
C CYS A 210 31.79 -7.47 -1.27
N TYR A 211 32.46 -6.79 -2.21
CA TYR A 211 33.60 -5.92 -1.90
C TYR A 211 33.13 -4.49 -1.59
N GLU A 212 33.91 -3.75 -0.79
CA GLU A 212 33.55 -2.42 -0.25
C GLU A 212 33.06 -1.41 -1.29
N PHE A 213 33.51 -1.52 -2.54
CA PHE A 213 33.11 -0.63 -3.64
C PHE A 213 32.67 -1.43 -4.87
N TYR A 214 31.49 -2.05 -4.80
CA TYR A 214 30.86 -2.60 -6.01
C TYR A 214 30.24 -1.48 -6.84
N SER A 215 30.84 -1.21 -8.01
CA SER A 215 30.34 -0.28 -9.02
C SER A 215 30.28 -0.99 -10.36
N ASN A 216 29.08 -1.08 -10.94
CA ASN A 216 28.91 -1.53 -12.32
C ASN A 216 28.27 -0.40 -13.14
N PRO A 217 29.07 0.34 -13.94
CA PRO A 217 28.58 1.53 -14.64
C PRO A 217 27.48 1.19 -15.66
N THR A 218 27.51 0.00 -16.24
CA THR A 218 26.49 -0.48 -17.19
C THR A 218 25.15 -0.67 -16.50
N VAL A 219 25.14 -1.31 -15.33
CA VAL A 219 23.93 -1.50 -14.52
C VAL A 219 23.38 -0.14 -14.07
N ASN A 220 24.26 0.75 -13.58
CA ASN A 220 23.83 2.09 -13.14
C ASN A 220 23.25 2.91 -14.30
N SER A 221 23.85 2.81 -15.49
CA SER A 221 23.36 3.50 -16.69
C SER A 221 22.00 2.95 -17.13
N VAL A 222 21.82 1.63 -17.13
CA VAL A 222 20.54 0.99 -17.46
C VAL A 222 19.46 1.38 -16.45
N LYS A 223 19.75 1.30 -15.14
CA LYS A 223 18.81 1.73 -14.09
C LYS A 223 18.44 3.20 -14.23
N PHE A 224 19.41 4.07 -14.48
CA PHE A 224 19.17 5.49 -14.72
C PHE A 224 18.27 5.72 -15.94
N LEU A 225 18.52 5.03 -17.06
CA LEU A 225 17.68 5.09 -18.26
C LEU A 225 16.26 4.62 -17.99
N PHE A 226 16.08 3.53 -17.25
CA PHE A 226 14.75 3.06 -16.84
C PHE A 226 14.05 4.10 -15.97
N THR A 227 14.73 4.65 -14.96
CA THR A 227 14.16 5.71 -14.11
C THR A 227 13.73 6.93 -14.95
N LEU A 228 14.51 7.30 -15.96
CA LEU A 228 14.25 8.47 -16.81
C LEU A 228 13.11 8.25 -17.81
N ILE A 229 12.88 7.02 -18.27
CA ILE A 229 11.73 6.67 -19.14
C ILE A 229 10.42 6.64 -18.34
N ILE A 230 10.50 6.31 -17.05
CA ILE A 230 9.33 6.13 -16.18
C ILE A 230 8.91 7.46 -15.51
N LEU A 231 9.86 8.38 -15.25
CA LEU A 231 9.63 9.72 -14.70
C LEU A 231 9.22 10.71 -15.79
#